data_AF-A0A962NCA8-F1
#
_entry.id   AF-A0A962NCA8-F1
#
_cell.length_a   1.000
_cell.length_b   1.000
_cell.length_c   1.000
_cell.angle_alpha   90.00
_cell.angle_beta   90.00
_cell.angle_gamma   90.00
#
_symmetry.space_group_name_H-M   'P 1'
#
loop_
_entity.id
_entity.type
_entity.pdbx_description
1 polymer ?
#
loop_
_entity_poly.entity_id
_entity_poly.type
_entity_poly.pdbx_seq_one_letter_code
_entity_poly.pdbx_strand_id
1 'polypeptide(L)'
;MSAVSTTLATPHLVDRPNGDWQMQLRQAFRRLPDLLAHLQLAPAQLPALRADAMHFPLLVPRAFAARMRPGDPHDPLLWQVLPLAAEARAGQGETLDPVGDKASERSLGMLQKYRGRALLLTTAACAIHCR
;
A
#
# COMPACT_ATOMS: atom_id res chain seq x y z
N MET A 1 -18.21 42.42 -32.94
CA MET A 1 -16.96 41.81 -32.42
C MET A 1 -17.04 41.83 -30.90
N SER A 2 -17.64 40.81 -30.28
CA SER A 2 -17.66 40.67 -28.82
C SER A 2 -16.66 39.59 -28.42
N ALA A 3 -15.60 40.00 -27.72
CA ALA A 3 -14.65 39.09 -27.12
C ALA A 3 -15.31 38.42 -25.91
N VAL A 4 -15.48 37.09 -25.97
CA VAL A 4 -15.92 36.29 -24.83
C VAL A 4 -14.72 36.14 -23.90
N SER A 5 -14.76 36.85 -22.76
CA SER A 5 -13.75 36.77 -21.71
C SER A 5 -13.94 35.46 -20.94
N THR A 6 -13.29 34.39 -21.39
CA THR A 6 -13.23 33.12 -20.66
C THR A 6 -12.35 33.29 -19.43
N THR A 7 -12.98 33.52 -18.28
CA THR A 7 -12.31 33.44 -16.99
C THR A 7 -12.04 31.98 -16.71
N LEU A 8 -10.77 31.54 -16.86
CA LEU A 8 -10.35 30.21 -16.44
C LEU A 8 -10.48 30.13 -14.92
N ALA A 9 -11.44 29.34 -14.45
CA ALA A 9 -11.61 29.06 -13.02
C ALA A 9 -10.34 28.37 -12.50
N THR A 10 -9.69 28.98 -11.51
CA THR A 10 -8.62 28.35 -10.74
C THR A 10 -9.21 27.11 -10.06
N PRO A 11 -8.64 25.91 -10.23
CA PRO A 11 -9.14 24.72 -9.54
C PRO A 11 -9.02 24.98 -8.04
N HIS A 12 -10.16 25.00 -7.37
CA HIS A 12 -10.24 25.08 -5.92
C HIS A 12 -9.52 23.84 -5.38
N LEU A 13 -8.33 24.04 -4.80
CA LEU A 13 -7.64 22.99 -4.07
C LEU A 13 -8.59 22.55 -2.98
N VAL A 14 -9.04 21.29 -3.05
CA VAL A 14 -9.93 20.68 -2.07
C VAL A 14 -9.28 20.86 -0.70
N ASP A 15 -9.98 21.51 0.23
CA ASP A 15 -9.56 21.58 1.63
C ASP A 15 -9.30 20.15 2.10
N ARG A 16 -8.03 19.82 2.37
CA ARG A 16 -7.60 18.46 2.71
C ARG A 16 -7.99 18.19 4.16
N PRO A 17 -9.06 17.45 4.46
CA PRO A 17 -9.37 17.09 5.82
C PRO A 17 -8.33 16.03 6.19
N ASN A 18 -7.45 16.36 7.14
CA ASN A 18 -6.33 15.55 7.68
C ASN A 18 -4.94 15.74 7.03
N GLY A 19 -4.33 16.90 7.25
CA GLY A 19 -2.89 17.11 7.16
C GLY A 19 -2.26 16.91 5.77
N ASP A 20 -1.02 17.33 5.61
CA ASP A 20 -0.26 17.05 4.40
C ASP A 20 0.01 15.53 4.27
N TRP A 21 -0.06 14.97 3.06
CA TRP A 21 0.15 13.53 2.82
C TRP A 21 1.52 13.06 3.32
N GLN A 22 2.51 13.95 3.27
CA GLN A 22 3.84 13.70 3.84
C GLN A 22 3.77 13.43 5.33
N MET A 23 2.90 14.15 6.05
CA MET A 23 2.64 13.91 7.46
C MET A 23 1.97 12.56 7.69
N GLN A 24 1.01 12.19 6.84
CA GLN A 24 0.37 10.87 6.93
C GLN A 24 1.38 9.72 6.76
N LEU A 25 2.35 9.86 5.84
CA LEU A 25 3.42 8.88 5.66
C LEU A 25 4.43 8.88 6.82
N ARG A 26 4.75 10.05 7.39
CA ARG A 26 5.63 10.16 8.58
C ARG A 26 5.01 9.51 9.82
N GLN A 27 3.69 9.64 9.98
CA GLN A 27 2.96 9.17 11.16
C GLN A 27 2.37 7.76 11.00
N ALA A 28 2.58 7.11 9.86
CA ALA A 28 2.09 5.77 9.58
C ALA A 28 2.60 4.75 10.60
N PHE A 29 1.78 3.75 10.91
CA PHE A 29 2.20 2.61 11.71
C PHE A 29 3.27 1.82 10.94
N ARG A 30 4.42 1.63 11.59
CA ARG A 30 5.56 0.85 11.07
C ARG A 30 5.88 -0.37 11.91
N ARG A 31 5.26 -0.47 13.09
CA ARG A 31 5.37 -1.63 13.96
C ARG A 31 3.98 -2.22 14.14
N LEU A 32 3.91 -3.54 13.97
CA LEU A 32 2.68 -4.27 14.13
C LEU A 32 2.05 -4.10 15.53
N PRO A 33 2.79 -4.12 16.66
CA PRO A 33 2.18 -3.91 17.97
C PRO A 33 1.46 -2.56 18.12
N ASP A 34 1.96 -1.51 17.47
CA ASP A 34 1.33 -0.17 17.54
C ASP A 34 0.01 -0.14 16.76
N LEU A 35 -0.05 -0.84 15.63
CA LEU A 35 -1.28 -1.00 14.85
C LEU A 35 -2.31 -1.84 15.62
N LEU A 36 -1.89 -2.98 16.19
CA LEU A 36 -2.79 -3.87 16.94
C LEU A 36 -3.34 -3.18 18.19
N ALA A 37 -2.50 -2.45 18.93
CA ALA A 37 -2.94 -1.65 20.06
C ALA A 37 -3.97 -0.59 19.66
N HIS A 38 -3.73 0.12 18.54
CA HIS A 38 -4.68 1.09 17.99
C HIS A 38 -6.03 0.46 17.64
N LEU A 39 -6.01 -0.77 17.11
CA LEU A 39 -7.20 -1.53 16.74
C LEU A 39 -7.81 -2.34 17.90
N GLN A 40 -7.28 -2.24 19.12
CA GLN A 40 -7.77 -2.99 20.29
C GLN A 40 -7.73 -4.52 20.07
N LEU A 41 -6.68 -5.01 19.40
CA LEU A 41 -6.46 -6.43 19.13
C LEU A 41 -5.25 -6.96 19.89
N ALA A 42 -5.42 -8.08 20.57
CA ALA A 42 -4.34 -8.87 21.12
C ALA A 42 -3.81 -9.86 20.08
N PRO A 43 -2.49 -10.15 20.03
CA PRO A 43 -1.93 -11.13 19.10
C PRO A 43 -2.59 -12.52 19.19
N ALA A 44 -3.06 -12.92 20.37
CA ALA A 44 -3.77 -14.19 20.57
C ALA A 44 -5.10 -14.29 19.80
N GLN A 45 -5.70 -13.17 19.40
CA GLN A 45 -6.91 -13.13 18.57
C GLN A 45 -6.61 -13.36 17.08
N LEU A 46 -5.33 -13.39 16.70
CA LEU A 46 -4.87 -13.48 15.32
C LEU A 46 -3.98 -14.73 15.15
N PRO A 47 -4.56 -15.94 15.12
CA PRO A 47 -3.78 -17.18 15.05
C PRO A 47 -2.96 -17.31 13.75
N ALA A 48 -3.37 -16.62 12.69
CA ALA A 48 -2.65 -16.59 11.42
C ALA A 48 -1.48 -15.59 11.40
N LEU A 49 -1.33 -14.77 12.45
CA LEU A 49 -0.32 -13.72 12.50
C LEU A 49 1.09 -14.29 12.55
N ARG A 50 1.99 -13.71 11.76
CA ARG A 50 3.43 -13.99 11.80
C ARG A 50 4.19 -12.75 12.26
N ALA A 51 4.45 -12.65 13.55
CA ALA A 51 5.04 -11.47 14.15
C ALA A 51 6.57 -11.35 13.96
N ASP A 52 7.26 -12.45 13.65
CA ASP A 52 8.72 -12.61 13.75
C ASP A 52 9.48 -12.45 12.42
N ALA A 53 8.80 -12.45 11.27
CA ALA A 53 9.45 -12.49 9.96
C ALA A 53 8.84 -11.50 8.96
N MET A 54 9.02 -10.21 9.21
CA MET A 54 8.60 -9.16 8.28
C MET A 54 9.68 -8.90 7.21
N HIS A 55 9.89 -9.83 6.27
CA HIS A 55 10.74 -9.58 5.09
C HIS A 55 10.24 -8.38 4.26
N PHE A 56 8.93 -8.18 4.26
CA PHE A 56 8.28 -6.99 3.73
C PHE A 56 7.81 -6.09 4.89
N PRO A 57 8.24 -4.82 4.98
CA PRO A 57 7.99 -3.97 6.14
C PRO A 57 6.52 -3.52 6.23
N LEU A 58 6.06 -3.20 7.44
CA LEU A 58 4.74 -2.61 7.65
C LEU A 58 4.76 -1.10 7.34
N LEU A 59 3.75 -0.63 6.60
CA LEU A 59 3.45 0.79 6.42
C LEU A 59 1.94 0.97 6.31
N VAL A 60 1.32 1.49 7.36
CA VAL A 60 -0.13 1.70 7.41
C VAL A 60 -0.44 3.12 7.88
N PRO A 61 -0.85 4.04 6.99
CA PRO A 61 -1.28 5.37 7.39
C PRO A 61 -2.44 5.32 8.38
N ARG A 62 -2.45 6.26 9.34
CA ARG A 62 -3.51 6.32 10.36
C ARG A 62 -4.90 6.49 9.76
N ALA A 63 -5.01 7.24 8.65
CA ALA A 63 -6.26 7.39 7.93
C ALA A 63 -6.77 6.07 7.30
N PHE A 64 -5.88 5.15 6.93
CA PHE A 64 -6.26 3.82 6.45
C PHE A 64 -6.72 2.94 7.63
N ALA A 65 -5.96 2.94 8.73
CA ALA A 65 -6.33 2.20 9.95
C ALA A 65 -7.67 2.68 10.56
N ALA A 66 -7.97 3.98 10.48
CA ALA A 66 -9.24 4.54 10.95
C ALA A 66 -10.48 4.02 10.21
N ARG A 67 -10.30 3.35 9.06
CA ARG A 67 -11.38 2.71 8.30
C ARG A 67 -11.61 1.25 8.71
N MET A 68 -10.70 0.68 9.52
CA MET A 68 -10.84 -0.66 10.08
C MET A 68 -11.79 -0.65 11.27
N ARG A 69 -12.47 -1.76 11.51
CA ARG A 69 -13.31 -1.98 12.68
C ARG A 69 -12.43 -2.34 13.89
N PRO A 70 -12.37 -1.51 14.96
CA PRO A 70 -11.63 -1.86 16.17
C PRO A 70 -12.21 -3.13 16.82
N GLY A 71 -11.34 -4.00 17.32
CA GLY A 71 -11.70 -5.27 17.96
C GLY A 71 -12.09 -6.39 17.00
N ASP A 72 -12.12 -6.15 15.68
CA ASP A 72 -12.49 -7.16 14.69
C ASP A 72 -11.26 -7.80 14.03
N PRO A 73 -10.89 -9.05 14.38
CA PRO A 73 -9.77 -9.75 13.75
C PRO A 73 -10.05 -10.17 12.30
N HIS A 74 -11.28 -10.01 11.80
CA HIS A 74 -11.69 -10.35 10.43
C HIS A 74 -11.92 -9.12 9.55
N ASP A 75 -11.51 -7.92 10.00
CA ASP A 75 -11.65 -6.72 9.19
C ASP A 75 -10.89 -6.85 7.85
N PRO A 76 -11.55 -6.65 6.69
CA PRO A 76 -10.94 -6.90 5.40
C PRO A 76 -9.79 -5.94 5.04
N LEU A 77 -9.72 -4.75 5.65
CA LEU A 77 -8.60 -3.84 5.45
C LEU A 77 -7.40 -4.24 6.31
N LEU A 78 -7.64 -4.78 7.52
CA LEU A 78 -6.58 -5.36 8.34
C LEU A 78 -5.88 -6.50 7.60
N TRP A 79 -6.64 -7.41 6.98
CA TRP A 79 -6.09 -8.56 6.25
C TRP A 79 -5.25 -8.19 5.02
N GLN A 80 -5.37 -6.97 4.50
CA GLN A 80 -4.51 -6.49 3.40
C GLN A 80 -3.11 -6.06 3.87
N VAL A 81 -2.90 -5.86 5.18
CA VAL A 81 -1.63 -5.32 5.72
C VAL A 81 -1.03 -6.21 6.80
N LEU A 82 -1.80 -7.15 7.34
CA LEU A 82 -1.41 -8.06 8.41
C LEU A 82 -0.44 -9.13 7.87
N PRO A 83 0.79 -9.25 8.40
CA PRO A 83 1.70 -10.31 8.02
C PRO A 83 1.18 -11.68 8.45
N LEU A 84 1.03 -12.60 7.50
CA LEU A 84 0.45 -13.92 7.73
C LEU A 84 1.50 -15.02 7.72
N ALA A 85 1.29 -16.06 8.52
CA ALA A 85 2.10 -17.29 8.52
C ALA A 85 2.04 -18.00 7.15
N ALA A 86 0.97 -17.78 6.39
CA ALA A 86 0.84 -18.28 5.03
C ALA A 86 1.91 -17.74 4.07
N GLU A 87 2.37 -16.50 4.24
CA GLU A 87 3.42 -15.88 3.41
C GLU A 87 4.77 -16.61 3.56
N ALA A 88 4.96 -17.39 4.61
CA ALA A 88 6.18 -18.18 4.84
C ALA A 88 6.25 -19.45 4.00
N ARG A 89 5.10 -19.91 3.47
CA ARG A 89 4.97 -21.22 2.85
C ARG A 89 5.23 -21.07 1.36
N ALA A 90 6.40 -21.52 0.93
CA ALA A 90 6.72 -21.58 -0.49
C ALA A 90 5.72 -22.49 -1.22
N GLY A 91 5.06 -21.95 -2.24
CA GLY A 91 4.12 -22.69 -3.07
C GLY A 91 4.83 -23.58 -4.09
N GLN A 92 4.18 -24.67 -4.50
CA GLN A 92 4.65 -25.42 -5.67
C GLN A 92 4.56 -24.53 -6.91
N GLY A 93 5.68 -24.38 -7.64
CA GLY A 93 5.76 -23.53 -8.82
C GLY A 93 5.96 -22.03 -8.53
N GLU A 94 6.16 -21.64 -7.28
CA GLU A 94 6.55 -20.27 -6.94
C GLU A 94 7.92 -19.92 -7.55
N THR A 95 8.01 -18.74 -8.13
CA THR A 95 9.24 -18.21 -8.74
C THR A 95 9.36 -16.72 -8.42
N LEU A 96 10.60 -16.21 -8.42
CA LEU A 96 10.89 -14.81 -8.15
C LEU A 96 10.42 -13.84 -9.25
N ASP A 97 10.10 -14.37 -10.44
CA ASP A 97 9.62 -13.56 -11.56
C ASP A 97 8.49 -14.30 -12.32
N PRO A 98 7.30 -14.45 -11.71
CA PRO A 98 6.21 -15.23 -12.30
C PRO A 98 5.61 -14.57 -13.54
N VAL A 99 5.79 -13.26 -13.70
CA VAL A 99 5.25 -12.48 -14.82
C VAL A 99 6.30 -12.21 -15.91
N GLY A 100 7.56 -12.57 -15.69
CA GLY A 100 8.65 -12.39 -16.66
C GLY A 100 9.06 -10.93 -16.83
N ASP A 101 8.93 -10.13 -15.78
CA ASP A 101 9.24 -8.70 -15.81
C ASP A 101 10.72 -8.49 -16.12
N LYS A 102 11.63 -9.29 -15.54
CA LYS A 102 13.08 -9.18 -15.77
C LYS A 102 13.44 -9.40 -17.24
N ALA A 103 12.84 -10.40 -17.88
CA ALA A 103 13.07 -10.66 -19.30
C ALA A 103 12.49 -9.57 -20.22
N SER A 104 11.50 -8.81 -19.71
CA SER A 104 10.85 -7.73 -20.44
C SER A 104 11.51 -6.36 -20.26
N GLU A 105 12.50 -6.24 -19.39
CA GLU A 105 13.25 -5.00 -19.17
C GLU A 105 14.00 -4.59 -20.45
N ARG A 106 13.93 -3.30 -20.80
CA ARG A 106 14.59 -2.71 -21.97
C ARG A 106 15.62 -1.66 -21.59
N SER A 107 15.40 -1.03 -20.45
CA SER A 107 16.32 -0.13 -19.75
C SER A 107 15.89 -0.10 -18.29
N LEU A 108 16.73 0.48 -17.43
CA LEU A 108 16.50 0.50 -15.99
C LEU A 108 15.09 1.02 -15.65
N GLY A 109 14.24 0.13 -15.11
CA GLY A 109 12.87 0.46 -14.71
C GLY A 109 11.86 0.58 -15.86
N MET A 110 12.25 0.28 -17.11
CA MET A 110 11.34 0.26 -18.26
C MET A 110 11.08 -1.17 -18.73
N LEU A 111 9.83 -1.61 -18.63
CA LEU A 111 9.37 -2.93 -19.07
C LEU A 111 8.55 -2.82 -20.35
N GLN A 112 8.82 -3.68 -21.33
CA GLN A 112 8.05 -3.77 -22.57
C GLN A 112 7.73 -5.22 -22.95
N LYS A 113 6.71 -5.78 -22.28
CA LYS A 113 6.21 -7.14 -22.54
C LYS A 113 5.34 -7.23 -23.80
N TYR A 114 4.64 -6.16 -24.14
CA TYR A 114 3.62 -6.16 -25.19
C TYR A 114 3.90 -5.10 -26.24
N ARG A 115 3.50 -5.39 -27.49
CA ARG A 115 3.59 -4.41 -28.58
C ARG A 115 2.68 -3.22 -28.29
N GLY A 116 3.20 -2.01 -28.51
CA GLY A 116 2.43 -0.76 -28.40
C GLY A 116 2.22 -0.23 -26.98
N ARG A 117 2.79 -0.85 -25.95
CA ARG A 117 2.75 -0.35 -24.57
C ARG A 117 4.02 -0.70 -23.80
N ALA A 118 4.41 0.17 -22.87
CA ALA A 118 5.50 -0.04 -21.93
C ALA A 118 5.08 0.41 -20.53
N LEU A 119 5.70 -0.16 -19.49
CA LEU A 119 5.59 0.28 -18.12
C LEU A 119 6.90 0.96 -17.72
N LEU A 120 6.82 2.14 -17.11
CA LEU A 120 7.96 2.84 -16.53
C LEU A 120 7.78 2.93 -15.02
N LEU A 121 8.66 2.27 -14.27
CA LEU A 121 8.72 2.31 -12.82
C LEU A 121 9.49 3.56 -12.38
N THR A 122 8.77 4.62 -12.03
CA THR A 122 9.37 5.88 -11.56
C THR A 122 9.72 5.85 -10.07
N THR A 123 9.10 4.97 -9.30
CA THR A 123 9.36 4.77 -7.87
C THR A 123 8.89 3.39 -7.42
N ALA A 124 9.54 2.84 -6.41
CA ALA A 124 9.08 1.65 -5.68
C ALA A 124 8.34 2.02 -4.37
N ALA A 125 8.13 3.31 -4.12
CA ALA A 125 7.47 3.78 -2.90
C ALA A 125 5.95 3.60 -2.98
N CYS A 126 5.39 2.97 -1.96
CA CYS A 126 3.95 2.85 -1.78
C CYS A 126 3.48 3.64 -0.54
N ALA A 127 2.25 4.12 -0.55
CA ALA A 127 1.64 4.80 0.60
C ALA A 127 1.17 3.82 1.69
N ILE A 128 0.90 2.58 1.28
CA ILE A 128 0.51 1.45 2.13
C ILE A 128 1.29 0.24 1.63
N HIS A 129 1.77 -0.61 2.54
CA HIS A 129 2.41 -1.88 2.19
C HIS A 129 1.39 -3.01 2.28
N CYS A 130 0.82 -3.37 1.12
CA CYS A 130 -0.14 -4.45 0.97
C CYS A 130 0.54 -5.83 0.94
N ARG A 131 -0.15 -6.85 1.47
CA ARG A 131 0.26 -8.26 1.51
C ARG A 131 -0.32 -9.05 0.35
#